data_AF-A0A537PS05-F1
#
_entry.id   AF-A0A537PS05-F1
#
_cell.length_a   1.000
_cell.length_b   1.000
_cell.length_c   1.000
_cell.angle_alpha   90.00
_cell.angle_beta   90.00
_cell.angle_gamma   90.00
#
_symmetry.space_group_name_H-M   'P 1'
#
loop_
_entity.id
_entity.type
_entity.pdbx_description
1 polymer ?
#
loop_
_entity_poly.entity_id
_entity_poly.type
_entity_poly.pdbx_seq_one_letter_code
_entity_poly.pdbx_strand_id
1 'polypeptide(L)'
;MEGVYLHLKPIRGREDSMKQPGSPLSRLVRDARRYTAVAAVLGAAVSHPVPLRADTTPLTILDPNLQVTVELGTGLSQPIGIVFLGLNDYLVLEKASGQIKRVINRVIQPTPVLDLAVNSNSERGLLSMVLHPSFPDVPFAFVRWTESNTGADSGVVGEVPLIGNRVDRYIWDGSKSTLTFDRNLIMLRSRQTDNVGLPGHPGTTNANEQGNHNGGVLRFGPDGKLFLFMGDQGRRGWMQNLPNGPFLTAPFQDDTFGGPMPDNAHLSGVILRLNTDGTAPADNPFFAAGAAMGGEVGENIKKIYSYGHRNGFGMAFDPYSVGSLWETENADDAYSELNRVIPGMNGGWVQLAGPLSRISDWKFIETTQFGSALQQVRYPPTRAAYTSALALSRMFMLSGATYVDPDLSWRYEIGPAGTTFVKGAALGEEYD
;
A
#
# COMPACT_ATOMS: atom_id res chain seq x y z
N MET A 1 -6.75 6.47 -18.40
CA MET A 1 -6.93 5.21 -19.18
C MET A 1 -8.16 5.45 -20.05
N GLU A 2 -7.97 5.70 -21.34
CA GLU A 2 -9.08 5.97 -22.27
C GLU A 2 -9.81 4.67 -22.61
N GLY A 3 -11.10 4.59 -22.27
CA GLY A 3 -11.98 3.51 -22.68
C GLY A 3 -12.58 3.80 -24.05
N VAL A 4 -12.08 3.12 -25.09
CA VAL A 4 -12.79 2.97 -26.37
C VAL A 4 -13.65 1.71 -26.29
N TYR A 5 -14.96 1.87 -26.13
CA TYR A 5 -15.92 0.78 -26.27
C TYR A 5 -16.19 0.50 -27.75
N LEU A 6 -15.80 -0.68 -28.22
CA LEU A 6 -16.22 -1.23 -29.51
C LEU A 6 -17.39 -2.18 -29.30
N HIS A 7 -18.56 -1.76 -29.79
CA HIS A 7 -19.78 -2.56 -29.89
C HIS A 7 -19.61 -3.57 -31.05
N LEU A 8 -19.67 -4.87 -30.78
CA LEU A 8 -19.79 -5.89 -31.82
C LEU A 8 -21.09 -6.68 -31.62
N LYS A 9 -21.99 -6.57 -32.61
CA LYS A 9 -23.18 -7.41 -32.75
C LYS A 9 -22.81 -8.82 -33.22
N PRO A 10 -23.56 -9.87 -32.84
CA PRO A 10 -23.29 -11.23 -33.28
C PRO A 10 -23.81 -11.47 -34.70
N ILE A 11 -23.00 -12.13 -35.53
CA ILE A 11 -23.46 -12.80 -36.75
C ILE A 11 -23.37 -14.31 -36.51
N ARG A 12 -24.52 -15.00 -36.69
CA ARG A 12 -24.65 -16.46 -36.67
C ARG A 12 -24.24 -17.09 -38.01
N GLY A 13 -23.77 -18.34 -37.93
CA GLY A 13 -23.68 -19.35 -39.00
C GLY A 13 -22.29 -19.42 -39.65
N ARG A 14 -21.67 -20.57 -39.89
CA ARG A 14 -22.17 -21.93 -40.18
C ARG A 14 -21.06 -22.95 -39.84
N GLU A 15 -21.49 -24.15 -39.47
CA GLU A 15 -20.66 -25.37 -39.45
C GLU A 15 -20.15 -25.72 -40.85
N ASP A 16 -18.96 -26.34 -40.94
CA ASP A 16 -18.78 -27.61 -41.69
C ASP A 16 -17.39 -28.25 -41.47
N SER A 17 -17.43 -29.41 -40.82
CA SER A 17 -16.80 -30.70 -41.16
C SER A 17 -15.28 -30.83 -41.48
N MET A 18 -14.62 -31.64 -40.63
CA MET A 18 -13.88 -32.88 -40.96
C MET A 18 -12.73 -32.89 -41.99
N LYS A 19 -11.49 -33.14 -41.53
CA LYS A 19 -10.66 -34.37 -41.77
C LYS A 19 -9.15 -34.12 -41.57
N GLN A 20 -8.53 -34.92 -40.70
CA GLN A 20 -7.12 -35.37 -40.79
C GLN A 20 -7.02 -36.51 -41.86
N PRO A 21 -5.84 -37.03 -42.33
CA PRO A 21 -4.51 -37.11 -41.67
C PRO A 21 -3.25 -37.06 -42.59
N GLY A 22 -2.03 -37.17 -42.01
CA GLY A 22 -0.82 -37.62 -42.74
C GLY A 22 0.55 -37.11 -42.24
N SER A 23 1.35 -38.00 -41.65
CA SER A 23 2.75 -37.87 -41.15
C SER A 23 3.84 -38.06 -42.26
N PRO A 24 5.16 -38.23 -41.97
CA PRO A 24 6.21 -37.33 -41.46
C PRO A 24 7.49 -37.32 -42.37
N LEU A 25 8.60 -36.71 -41.90
CA LEU A 25 10.03 -36.95 -42.26
C LEU A 25 10.75 -36.11 -43.36
N SER A 26 11.68 -35.26 -42.86
CA SER A 26 13.12 -35.18 -43.22
C SER A 26 13.58 -34.65 -44.59
N ARG A 27 14.42 -33.59 -44.60
CA ARG A 27 15.87 -33.60 -44.98
C ARG A 27 16.42 -32.23 -45.45
N LEU A 28 17.36 -31.76 -44.62
CA LEU A 28 18.59 -31.00 -44.79
C LEU A 28 19.24 -30.73 -46.21
N VAL A 29 19.69 -29.47 -46.36
CA VAL A 29 20.89 -28.86 -47.05
C VAL A 29 21.01 -28.78 -48.60
N ARG A 30 21.15 -27.54 -49.14
CA ARG A 30 22.41 -26.98 -49.72
C ARG A 30 22.23 -25.68 -50.53
N ASP A 31 23.06 -24.68 -50.14
CA ASP A 31 23.83 -23.73 -50.97
C ASP A 31 23.08 -22.65 -51.81
N ALA A 32 23.54 -21.40 -51.98
CA ALA A 32 24.68 -20.64 -51.47
C ALA A 32 24.44 -19.13 -51.69
N ARG A 33 24.96 -18.31 -50.75
CA ARG A 33 25.61 -16.99 -50.89
C ARG A 33 25.10 -16.01 -51.99
N ARG A 34 24.66 -14.81 -51.57
CA ARG A 34 25.37 -13.51 -51.72
C ARG A 34 24.50 -12.32 -51.31
N TYR A 35 25.18 -11.28 -50.82
CA TYR A 35 24.73 -9.93 -50.41
C TYR A 35 24.31 -9.73 -48.94
N THR A 36 25.33 -9.72 -48.08
CA THR A 36 25.35 -8.94 -46.83
C THR A 36 25.77 -7.51 -47.17
N ALA A 37 24.85 -6.54 -47.04
CA ALA A 37 25.13 -5.15 -46.68
C ALA A 37 23.81 -4.36 -46.59
N VAL A 38 23.13 -4.42 -45.45
CA VAL A 38 22.28 -3.32 -45.01
C VAL A 38 22.58 -3.08 -43.54
N ALA A 39 22.99 -1.84 -43.26
CA ALA A 39 23.35 -1.35 -41.95
C ALA A 39 22.21 -1.54 -40.95
N ALA A 40 22.49 -2.19 -39.82
CA ALA A 40 21.64 -2.12 -38.65
C ALA A 40 21.89 -0.76 -37.97
N VAL A 41 21.12 0.25 -38.36
CA VAL A 41 20.94 1.43 -37.50
C VAL A 41 20.01 1.00 -36.38
N LEU A 42 20.60 0.59 -35.25
CA LEU A 42 19.91 0.49 -33.98
C LEU A 42 19.44 1.89 -33.59
N GLY A 43 18.21 2.22 -33.94
CA GLY A 43 17.49 3.33 -33.32
C GLY A 43 17.26 2.96 -31.86
N ALA A 44 18.09 3.48 -30.96
CA ALA A 44 17.74 3.59 -29.56
C ALA A 44 16.45 4.43 -29.50
N ALA A 45 15.31 3.78 -29.26
CA ALA A 45 14.08 4.49 -28.96
C ALA A 45 14.29 5.17 -27.61
N VAL A 46 14.68 6.45 -27.66
CA VAL A 46 14.67 7.33 -26.50
C VAL A 46 13.22 7.40 -26.06
N SER A 47 12.89 6.69 -24.97
CA SER A 47 11.62 6.88 -24.28
C SER A 47 11.65 8.28 -23.68
N HIS A 48 11.16 9.26 -24.43
CA HIS A 48 10.92 10.58 -23.88
C HIS A 48 9.89 10.45 -22.76
N PRO A 49 10.12 11.03 -21.57
CA PRO A 49 9.07 11.12 -20.56
C PRO A 49 7.93 11.90 -21.18
N VAL A 50 6.79 11.23 -21.38
CA VAL A 50 5.54 11.90 -21.74
C VAL A 50 5.19 12.78 -20.54
N PRO A 51 5.11 14.12 -20.68
CA PRO A 51 4.64 14.94 -19.57
C PRO A 51 3.22 14.48 -19.24
N LEU A 52 3.01 14.05 -17.99
CA LEU A 52 1.68 13.80 -17.44
C LEU A 52 0.88 15.09 -17.61
N ARG A 53 -0.02 15.11 -18.59
CA ARG A 53 -1.04 16.15 -18.67
C ARG A 53 -2.07 15.84 -17.59
N ALA A 54 -2.42 16.86 -16.80
CA ALA A 54 -3.62 16.79 -15.97
C ALA A 54 -4.80 16.34 -16.86
N ASP A 55 -5.62 15.43 -16.36
CA ASP A 55 -6.82 15.00 -17.06
C ASP A 55 -7.67 16.24 -17.37
N THR A 56 -7.82 16.56 -18.65
CA THR A 56 -8.61 17.70 -19.11
C THR A 56 -10.09 17.37 -19.21
N THR A 57 -10.47 16.12 -18.94
CA THR A 57 -11.88 15.73 -18.82
C THR A 57 -12.46 16.45 -17.62
N PRO A 58 -13.46 17.33 -17.79
CA PRO A 58 -14.10 17.97 -16.66
C PRO A 58 -14.68 16.90 -15.74
N LEU A 59 -14.34 16.96 -14.46
CA LEU A 59 -14.99 16.12 -13.45
C LEU A 59 -16.49 16.30 -13.58
N THR A 60 -17.19 15.23 -13.95
CA THR A 60 -18.64 15.25 -14.09
C THR A 60 -19.22 14.54 -12.88
N ILE A 61 -19.98 15.28 -12.09
CA ILE A 61 -20.76 14.70 -11.00
C ILE A 61 -21.96 14.00 -11.61
N LEU A 62 -21.99 12.67 -11.46
CA LEU A 62 -23.03 11.81 -12.04
C LEU A 62 -24.29 11.75 -11.16
N ASP A 63 -24.15 11.99 -9.86
CA ASP A 63 -25.29 12.04 -8.93
C ASP A 63 -25.87 13.45 -8.89
N PRO A 64 -27.13 13.66 -9.30
CA PRO A 64 -27.75 14.99 -9.33
C PRO A 64 -27.92 15.62 -7.94
N ASN A 65 -27.74 14.86 -6.85
CA ASN A 65 -27.80 15.37 -5.48
C ASN A 65 -26.45 15.87 -4.95
N LEU A 66 -25.36 15.66 -5.71
CA LEU A 66 -24.01 16.09 -5.32
C LEU A 66 -23.62 17.37 -6.07
N GLN A 67 -22.82 18.21 -5.43
CA GLN A 67 -22.24 19.40 -6.01
C GLN A 67 -20.74 19.44 -5.71
N VAL A 68 -19.95 19.99 -6.64
CA VAL A 68 -18.53 20.24 -6.44
C VAL A 68 -18.28 21.74 -6.42
N THR A 69 -17.61 22.20 -5.37
CA THR A 69 -17.16 23.58 -5.23
C THR A 69 -15.65 23.60 -5.16
N VAL A 70 -15.02 24.54 -5.87
CA VAL A 70 -13.58 24.78 -5.72
C VAL A 70 -13.33 25.47 -4.38
N GLU A 71 -12.64 24.77 -3.47
CA GLU A 71 -12.25 25.32 -2.17
C GLU A 71 -10.96 26.16 -2.28
N LEU A 72 -9.97 25.66 -3.04
CA LEU A 72 -8.71 26.32 -3.32
C LEU A 72 -8.36 26.13 -4.81
N GLY A 73 -8.07 27.22 -5.52
CA GLY A 73 -7.79 27.16 -6.96
C GLY A 73 -6.33 26.85 -7.32
N THR A 74 -5.37 27.26 -6.46
CA THR A 74 -3.92 27.12 -6.67
C THR A 74 -3.18 27.17 -5.32
N GLY A 75 -1.85 26.99 -5.33
CA GLY A 75 -0.98 27.22 -4.16
C GLY A 75 -0.64 25.97 -3.34
N LEU A 76 -1.18 24.82 -3.74
CA LEU A 76 -0.85 23.51 -3.18
C LEU A 76 -0.01 22.68 -4.17
N SER A 77 0.89 21.87 -3.63
CA SER A 77 1.75 20.94 -4.37
C SER A 77 1.56 19.52 -3.83
N GLN A 78 1.02 18.62 -4.65
CA GLN A 78 0.70 17.23 -4.27
C GLN A 78 -0.02 17.11 -2.91
N PRO A 79 -1.18 17.77 -2.72
CA PRO A 79 -1.94 17.63 -1.49
C PRO A 79 -2.49 16.20 -1.34
N ILE A 80 -2.35 15.62 -0.15
CA ILE A 80 -2.77 14.22 0.13
C ILE A 80 -3.78 14.08 1.27
N GLY A 81 -4.07 15.15 1.99
CA GLY A 81 -5.03 15.09 3.10
C GLY A 81 -5.39 16.47 3.62
N ILE A 82 -6.58 16.53 4.23
CA ILE A 82 -7.11 17.69 4.94
C ILE A 82 -7.40 17.25 6.38
N VAL A 83 -7.04 18.07 7.35
CA VAL A 83 -7.34 17.87 8.78
C VAL A 83 -7.96 19.13 9.33
N PHE A 84 -9.22 19.06 9.76
CA PHE A 84 -9.97 20.23 10.22
C PHE A 84 -9.60 20.60 11.67
N LEU A 85 -9.34 21.88 11.89
CA LEU A 85 -9.25 22.52 13.21
C LEU A 85 -10.59 23.21 13.57
N GLY A 86 -11.38 23.55 12.55
CA GLY A 86 -12.73 24.09 12.60
C GLY A 86 -13.29 24.31 11.19
N LEU A 87 -14.52 24.81 11.08
CA LEU A 87 -15.28 24.89 9.82
C LEU A 87 -14.54 25.60 8.66
N ASN A 88 -13.77 26.65 8.97
CA ASN A 88 -13.00 27.41 7.97
C ASN A 88 -11.50 27.47 8.32
N ASP A 89 -11.03 26.52 9.11
CA ASP A 89 -9.66 26.46 9.59
C ASP A 89 -9.18 25.02 9.55
N TYR A 90 -8.30 24.71 8.62
CA TYR A 90 -7.86 23.35 8.37
C TYR A 90 -6.42 23.30 7.92
N LEU A 91 -5.82 22.14 8.08
CA LEU A 91 -4.47 21.81 7.68
C LEU A 91 -4.51 21.00 6.39
N VAL A 92 -3.59 21.29 5.47
CA VAL A 92 -3.40 20.54 4.22
C VAL A 92 -2.01 19.95 4.22
N LEU A 93 -1.92 18.65 3.94
CA LEU A 93 -0.67 17.90 3.90
C LEU A 93 -0.14 17.86 2.46
N GLU A 94 1.09 18.31 2.24
CA GLU A 94 1.79 18.19 0.96
C GLU A 94 2.81 17.07 1.00
N LYS A 95 2.60 16.03 0.17
CA LYS A 95 3.40 14.80 0.23
C LYS A 95 4.88 15.03 -0.03
N ALA A 96 5.21 15.81 -1.06
CA ALA A 96 6.56 15.90 -1.60
C ALA A 96 7.45 16.96 -0.94
N SER A 97 6.84 18.02 -0.41
CA SER A 97 7.53 19.09 0.32
C SER A 97 7.59 18.84 1.82
N GLY A 98 6.89 17.81 2.32
CA GLY A 98 6.79 17.54 3.77
C GLY A 98 6.06 18.63 4.56
N GLN A 99 5.43 19.59 3.88
CA GLN A 99 4.78 20.73 4.50
C GLN A 99 3.37 20.39 4.96
N ILE A 100 3.03 20.87 6.16
CA ILE A 100 1.66 20.97 6.64
C ILE A 100 1.28 22.44 6.60
N LYS A 101 0.39 22.82 5.69
CA LYS A 101 -0.05 24.21 5.49
C LYS A 101 -1.37 24.45 6.20
N ARG A 102 -1.50 25.57 6.91
CA ARG A 102 -2.79 26.01 7.46
C ARG A 102 -3.54 26.85 6.43
N VAL A 103 -4.84 26.64 6.34
CA VAL A 103 -5.75 27.39 5.49
C VAL A 103 -6.85 27.96 6.38
N ILE A 104 -7.03 29.28 6.31
CA ILE A 104 -8.05 29.99 7.08
C ILE A 104 -8.92 30.75 6.09
N ASN A 105 -10.23 30.52 6.10
CA ASN A 105 -11.19 31.15 5.19
C ASN A 105 -10.73 31.08 3.71
N ARG A 106 -10.32 29.89 3.27
CA ARG A 106 -9.79 29.63 1.91
C ARG A 106 -8.49 30.37 1.56
N VAL A 107 -7.78 30.89 2.55
CA VAL A 107 -6.47 31.55 2.36
C VAL A 107 -5.38 30.69 2.98
N ILE A 108 -4.48 30.20 2.13
CA ILE A 108 -3.26 29.48 2.55
C ILE A 108 -2.38 30.47 3.32
N GLN A 109 -2.05 30.12 4.57
CA GLN A 109 -1.16 30.93 5.39
C GLN A 109 0.28 30.87 4.84
N PRO A 110 1.03 31.98 4.89
CA PRO A 110 2.34 32.07 4.23
C PRO A 110 3.41 31.17 4.84
N THR A 111 3.25 30.79 6.11
CA THR A 111 4.19 29.92 6.82
C THR A 111 3.50 28.57 7.10
N PRO A 112 4.10 27.44 6.69
CA PRO A 112 3.58 26.14 7.05
C PRO A 112 3.68 25.94 8.58
N VAL A 113 2.74 25.17 9.15
CA VAL A 113 2.75 24.86 10.59
C VAL A 113 3.82 23.83 10.95
N LEU A 114 4.27 23.07 9.96
CA LEU A 114 5.34 22.08 10.03
C LEU A 114 5.97 21.91 8.65
N ASP A 115 7.28 21.72 8.60
CA ASP A 115 8.04 21.37 7.41
C ASP A 115 9.02 20.24 7.77
N LEU A 116 8.92 19.11 7.08
CA LEU A 116 9.67 17.88 7.36
C LEU A 116 10.53 17.53 6.15
N ALA A 117 11.80 17.21 6.38
CA ALA A 117 12.69 16.72 5.32
C ALA A 117 12.27 15.32 4.86
N VAL A 118 11.38 15.24 3.88
CA VAL A 118 10.79 13.96 3.45
C VAL A 118 11.57 13.32 2.31
N ASN A 119 11.63 11.99 2.29
CA ASN A 119 11.88 11.28 1.04
C ASN A 119 10.53 11.10 0.34
N SER A 120 10.36 11.65 -0.86
CA SER A 120 9.08 11.67 -1.58
C SER A 120 9.01 10.74 -2.79
N ASN A 121 10.02 9.88 -2.96
CA ASN A 121 10.08 8.94 -4.06
C ASN A 121 8.91 7.95 -4.02
N SER A 122 8.16 7.89 -5.12
CA SER A 122 6.98 7.03 -5.30
C SER A 122 5.89 7.31 -4.25
N GLU A 123 5.56 6.39 -3.34
CA GLU A 123 4.51 6.57 -2.33
C GLU A 123 5.02 7.21 -1.05
N ARG A 124 6.33 7.28 -0.82
CA ARG A 124 6.93 7.93 0.35
C ARG A 124 6.63 9.43 0.40
N GLY A 125 6.75 10.03 1.58
CA GLY A 125 6.60 11.47 1.77
C GLY A 125 5.97 11.78 3.12
N LEU A 126 5.26 12.90 3.20
CA LEU A 126 4.24 13.10 4.22
C LEU A 126 2.98 12.31 3.84
N LEU A 127 2.51 11.43 4.72
CA LEU A 127 1.52 10.40 4.37
C LEU A 127 0.17 10.54 5.09
N SER A 128 0.18 10.95 6.36
CA SER A 128 -1.06 11.13 7.11
C SER A 128 -0.84 11.98 8.36
N MET A 129 -1.92 12.59 8.84
CA MET A 129 -1.99 13.26 10.11
C MET A 129 -3.36 13.01 10.73
N VAL A 130 -3.38 12.79 12.05
CA VAL A 130 -4.61 12.79 12.86
C VAL A 130 -4.40 13.60 14.13
N LEU A 131 -5.45 14.24 14.61
CA LEU A 131 -5.48 14.91 15.90
C LEU A 131 -5.90 13.93 16.99
N HIS A 132 -5.50 14.20 18.23
CA HIS A 132 -6.01 13.46 19.38
C HIS A 132 -7.56 13.52 19.43
N PRO A 133 -8.27 12.45 19.84
CA PRO A 133 -9.75 12.47 19.90
C PRO A 133 -10.35 13.55 20.79
N SER A 134 -9.60 14.01 21.79
CA SER A 134 -9.96 15.11 22.69
C SER A 134 -9.31 16.45 22.30
N PHE A 135 -8.96 16.64 21.03
CA PHE A 135 -8.48 17.94 20.54
C PHE A 135 -9.62 18.97 20.61
N PRO A 136 -9.37 20.23 21.00
CA PRO A 136 -8.07 20.84 21.30
C PRO A 136 -7.57 20.69 22.75
N ASP A 137 -8.37 20.15 23.67
CA ASP A 137 -7.99 20.03 25.10
C ASP A 137 -6.72 19.21 25.32
N VAL A 138 -6.53 18.20 24.48
CA VAL A 138 -5.26 17.47 24.34
C VAL A 138 -4.66 17.87 22.98
N PRO A 139 -3.71 18.82 22.95
CA PRO A 139 -3.25 19.45 21.71
C PRO A 139 -2.20 18.59 20.98
N PHE A 140 -2.42 17.29 20.90
CA PHE A 140 -1.51 16.38 20.21
C PHE A 140 -1.95 16.12 18.77
N ALA A 141 -0.97 16.16 17.88
CA ALA A 141 -1.06 15.72 16.49
C ALA A 141 -0.13 14.53 16.28
N PHE A 142 -0.56 13.57 15.46
CA PHE A 142 0.20 12.38 15.13
C PHE A 142 0.44 12.39 13.62
N VAL A 143 1.70 12.42 13.20
CA VAL A 143 2.09 12.60 11.80
C VAL A 143 2.86 11.38 11.34
N ARG A 144 2.41 10.81 10.21
CA ARG A 144 3.08 9.71 9.53
C ARG A 144 3.83 10.24 8.31
N TRP A 145 5.11 9.91 8.23
CA TRP A 145 5.96 10.37 7.13
C TRP A 145 7.16 9.45 6.90
N THR A 146 7.84 9.64 5.77
CA THR A 146 9.09 8.97 5.43
C THR A 146 10.26 9.95 5.45
N GLU A 147 11.23 9.69 6.32
CA GLU A 147 12.39 10.55 6.53
C GLU A 147 13.38 10.52 5.37
N SER A 148 13.88 11.70 4.95
CA SER A 148 15.08 11.83 4.14
C SER A 148 16.32 11.84 5.02
N ASN A 149 17.35 11.08 4.65
CA ASN A 149 18.62 11.08 5.38
C ASN A 149 19.55 12.25 4.99
N THR A 150 19.12 13.14 4.08
CA THR A 150 19.91 14.32 3.67
C THR A 150 19.65 15.55 4.54
N GLY A 151 18.63 15.51 5.40
CA GLY A 151 18.14 16.68 6.14
C GLY A 151 17.36 17.69 5.30
N ALA A 152 17.07 17.36 4.03
CA ALA A 152 16.20 18.12 3.13
C ALA A 152 15.29 17.17 2.33
N ASP A 153 14.29 17.73 1.64
CA ASP A 153 13.43 16.95 0.76
C ASP A 153 14.22 16.26 -0.35
N SER A 154 13.90 14.99 -0.61
CA SER A 154 14.54 14.23 -1.68
C SER A 154 13.57 13.30 -2.41
N GLY A 155 13.67 13.28 -3.74
CA GLY A 155 13.03 12.27 -4.59
C GLY A 155 13.94 11.09 -4.93
N VAL A 156 15.18 11.08 -4.43
CA VAL A 156 16.18 10.04 -4.72
C VAL A 156 15.89 8.81 -3.87
N VAL A 157 15.74 7.66 -4.53
CA VAL A 157 15.22 6.45 -3.89
C VAL A 157 16.01 5.97 -2.67
N GLY A 158 17.34 6.09 -2.70
CA GLY A 158 18.25 5.62 -1.65
C GLY A 158 18.60 6.66 -0.58
N GLU A 159 18.12 7.91 -0.72
CA GLU A 159 18.31 8.99 0.26
C GLU A 159 17.29 8.88 1.41
N VAL A 160 17.28 7.73 2.06
CA VAL A 160 16.35 7.33 3.11
C VAL A 160 17.10 6.40 4.09
N PRO A 161 16.86 6.47 5.40
CA PRO A 161 17.39 5.47 6.32
C PRO A 161 16.69 4.11 6.11
N LEU A 162 17.20 3.02 6.72
CA LEU A 162 16.55 1.70 6.65
C LEU A 162 15.16 1.73 7.28
N ILE A 163 15.04 2.38 8.45
CA ILE A 163 13.81 2.51 9.24
C ILE A 163 13.31 3.97 9.25
N GLY A 164 13.04 4.54 8.07
CA GLY A 164 12.63 5.93 7.89
C GLY A 164 11.13 6.17 7.83
N ASN A 165 10.30 5.12 7.72
CA ASN A 165 8.85 5.27 7.84
C ASN A 165 8.52 5.42 9.33
N ARG A 166 7.94 6.54 9.73
CA ARG A 166 7.79 6.86 11.15
C ARG A 166 6.46 7.51 11.47
N VAL A 167 6.03 7.32 12.71
CA VAL A 167 4.94 8.11 13.30
C VAL A 167 5.51 8.89 14.46
N ASP A 168 5.34 10.20 14.38
CA ASP A 168 5.78 11.14 15.40
C ASP A 168 4.58 11.87 15.99
N ARG A 169 4.68 12.19 17.28
CA ARG A 169 3.74 13.07 17.97
C ARG A 169 4.30 14.48 18.02
N TYR A 170 3.42 15.45 17.78
CA TYR A 170 3.68 16.88 17.87
C TYR A 170 2.68 17.56 18.80
N ILE A 171 3.06 18.69 19.36
CA ILE A 171 2.20 19.56 20.17
C ILE A 171 1.78 20.75 19.32
N TRP A 172 0.47 20.97 19.20
CA TRP A 172 -0.14 22.11 18.52
C TRP A 172 -0.14 23.35 19.41
N ASP A 173 0.40 24.45 18.89
CA ASP A 173 0.25 25.80 19.46
C ASP A 173 -0.58 26.66 18.49
N GLY A 174 -1.89 26.75 18.75
CA GLY A 174 -2.82 27.50 17.92
C GLY A 174 -2.56 29.01 17.88
N SER A 175 -1.89 29.56 18.91
CA SER A 175 -1.53 30.99 18.95
C SER A 175 -0.38 31.32 18.01
N LYS A 176 0.51 30.35 17.77
CA LYS A 176 1.67 30.50 16.86
C LYS A 176 1.46 29.84 15.50
N SER A 177 0.42 29.03 15.34
CA SER A 177 0.22 28.17 14.17
C SER A 177 1.41 27.23 13.94
N THR A 178 1.85 26.54 14.99
CA THR A 178 3.04 25.68 14.92
C THR A 178 2.79 24.30 15.51
N LEU A 179 3.39 23.28 14.92
CA LEU A 179 3.54 21.94 15.49
C LEU A 179 4.98 21.78 15.99
N THR A 180 5.14 21.55 17.29
CA THR A 180 6.46 21.29 17.89
C THR A 180 6.65 19.80 18.13
N PHE A 181 7.79 19.24 17.72
CA PHE A 181 8.09 17.82 17.94
C PHE A 181 8.08 17.48 19.44
N ASP A 182 7.44 16.38 19.80
CA ASP A 182 7.40 15.85 21.16
C ASP A 182 8.17 14.55 21.26
N ARG A 183 7.79 13.55 20.46
CA ARG A 183 8.43 12.22 20.47
C ARG A 183 8.14 11.40 19.22
N ASN A 184 9.01 10.44 18.95
CA ASN A 184 8.73 9.34 18.03
C ASN A 184 7.92 8.24 18.72
N LEU A 185 6.97 7.65 18.01
CA LEU A 185 6.16 6.52 18.50
C LEU A 185 6.58 5.19 17.90
N ILE A 186 6.96 5.19 16.62
CA ILE A 186 7.43 4.00 15.91
C ILE A 186 8.26 4.38 14.70
N MET A 187 9.25 3.54 14.37
CA MET A 187 10.07 3.60 13.16
C MET A 187 10.04 2.24 12.48
N LEU A 188 9.78 2.24 11.18
CA LEU A 188 9.50 1.08 10.35
C LEU A 188 10.32 1.17 9.07
N ARG A 189 10.52 0.01 8.45
CA ARG A 189 11.25 -0.12 7.20
C ARG A 189 10.78 0.86 6.12
N SER A 190 11.72 1.48 5.41
CA SER A 190 11.48 2.39 4.27
C SER A 190 12.33 2.10 3.03
N ARG A 191 13.13 1.03 3.05
CA ARG A 191 13.96 0.60 1.90
C ARG A 191 13.50 -0.72 1.34
N GLN A 192 13.12 -0.75 0.07
CA GLN A 192 12.73 -1.98 -0.61
C GLN A 192 13.91 -2.60 -1.38
N THR A 193 14.95 -3.02 -0.65
CA THR A 193 16.13 -3.68 -1.24
C THR A 193 16.10 -5.18 -1.01
N ASP A 194 16.30 -5.96 -2.08
CA ASP A 194 16.34 -7.43 -2.00
C ASP A 194 17.59 -7.95 -2.72
N ASN A 195 18.69 -7.18 -2.68
CA ASN A 195 19.97 -7.50 -3.31
C ASN A 195 20.71 -8.58 -2.53
N VAL A 196 20.10 -9.74 -2.41
CA VAL A 196 20.69 -10.89 -1.75
C VAL A 196 21.30 -11.79 -2.82
N GLY A 197 22.62 -11.74 -2.96
CA GLY A 197 23.41 -12.67 -3.76
C GLY A 197 23.53 -14.06 -3.10
N LEU A 198 22.46 -14.59 -2.50
CA LEU A 198 22.50 -15.92 -1.88
C LEU A 198 22.23 -17.02 -2.92
N PRO A 199 23.09 -18.04 -3.00
CA PRO A 199 22.85 -19.21 -3.85
C PRO A 199 21.50 -19.86 -3.54
N GLY A 200 20.66 -20.05 -4.57
CA GLY A 200 19.34 -20.66 -4.42
C GLY A 200 18.24 -19.73 -3.94
N HIS A 201 18.51 -18.44 -3.71
CA HIS A 201 17.45 -17.45 -3.49
C HIS A 201 16.60 -17.36 -4.77
N PRO A 202 15.27 -17.59 -4.70
CA PRO A 202 14.46 -17.77 -5.90
C PRO A 202 14.00 -16.44 -6.52
N GLY A 203 14.28 -15.31 -5.87
CA GLY A 203 14.02 -13.98 -6.41
C GLY A 203 15.14 -13.51 -7.33
N THR A 204 14.78 -12.79 -8.40
CA THR A 204 15.74 -12.04 -9.22
C THR A 204 16.48 -11.02 -8.38
N THR A 205 17.77 -10.82 -8.62
CA THR A 205 18.52 -9.68 -8.05
C THR A 205 17.92 -8.39 -8.62
N ASN A 206 16.98 -7.79 -7.89
CA ASN A 206 16.51 -6.45 -8.23
C ASN A 206 17.48 -5.45 -7.62
N ALA A 207 18.40 -4.96 -8.46
CA ALA A 207 19.34 -3.91 -8.10
C ALA A 207 18.64 -2.60 -7.69
N ASN A 208 17.40 -2.39 -8.13
CA ASN A 208 16.69 -1.14 -7.96
C ASN A 208 15.85 -1.16 -6.69
N GLU A 209 16.16 -0.24 -5.78
CA GLU A 209 15.30 0.10 -4.65
C GLU A 209 13.99 0.71 -5.15
N GLN A 210 12.95 0.63 -4.33
CA GLN A 210 11.66 1.26 -4.60
C GLN A 210 11.11 1.87 -3.30
N GLY A 211 10.18 2.81 -3.46
CA GLY A 211 9.58 3.61 -2.39
C GLY A 211 8.07 3.47 -2.30
N ASN A 212 7.54 2.27 -2.55
CA ASN A 212 6.10 2.02 -2.62
C ASN A 212 5.67 0.85 -1.73
N HIS A 213 4.35 0.69 -1.64
CA HIS A 213 3.62 -0.12 -0.67
C HIS A 213 3.88 0.34 0.76
N ASN A 214 3.90 1.66 0.93
CA ASN A 214 3.93 2.26 2.25
C ASN A 214 2.53 2.21 2.87
N GLY A 215 1.47 2.18 2.07
CA GLY A 215 0.14 2.61 2.51
C GLY A 215 0.20 4.05 3.00
N GLY A 216 -0.77 4.47 3.81
CA GLY A 216 -0.83 5.88 4.20
C GLY A 216 -1.32 6.14 5.61
N VAL A 217 -2.30 5.37 6.04
CA VAL A 217 -3.37 5.94 6.83
C VAL A 217 -3.18 5.75 8.34
N LEU A 218 -3.43 6.84 9.08
CA LEU A 218 -3.63 6.85 10.52
C LEU A 218 -5.11 7.09 10.83
N ARG A 219 -5.63 6.43 11.88
CA ARG A 219 -6.94 6.74 12.47
C ARG A 219 -6.91 6.52 13.98
N PHE A 220 -7.70 7.30 14.71
CA PHE A 220 -8.08 6.91 16.07
C PHE A 220 -9.28 5.98 16.03
N GLY A 221 -9.21 4.90 16.80
CA GLY A 221 -10.37 4.07 17.09
C GLY A 221 -11.27 4.70 18.14
N PRO A 222 -12.52 4.21 18.27
CA PRO A 222 -13.45 4.64 19.32
C PRO A 222 -12.95 4.30 20.74
N ASP A 223 -11.94 3.43 20.83
CA ASP A 223 -11.23 3.06 22.05
C ASP A 223 -10.07 4.01 22.43
N GLY A 224 -9.89 5.09 21.66
CA GLY A 224 -8.83 6.08 21.85
C GLY A 224 -7.44 5.57 21.50
N LYS A 225 -7.31 4.45 20.78
CA LYS A 225 -6.02 3.93 20.30
C LYS A 225 -5.72 4.42 18.89
N LEU A 226 -4.43 4.56 18.60
CA LEU A 226 -3.95 4.97 17.29
C LEU A 226 -3.76 3.72 16.41
N PHE A 227 -4.46 3.69 15.29
CA PHE A 227 -4.34 2.66 14.26
C PHE A 227 -3.46 3.17 13.12
N LEU A 228 -2.51 2.34 12.70
CA LEU A 228 -1.55 2.63 11.64
C LEU A 228 -1.56 1.49 10.63
N PHE A 229 -1.86 1.80 9.37
CA PHE A 229 -1.62 0.88 8.26
C PHE A 229 -0.16 1.00 7.79
N MET A 230 0.53 -0.12 7.71
CA MET A 230 1.84 -0.25 7.09
C MET A 230 1.75 -1.29 5.99
N GLY A 231 1.88 -0.87 4.73
CA GLY A 231 1.89 -1.78 3.59
C GLY A 231 3.07 -2.75 3.61
N ASP A 232 3.06 -3.74 2.72
CA ASP A 232 4.00 -4.85 2.72
C ASP A 232 5.41 -4.44 2.32
N GLN A 233 5.60 -3.28 1.66
CA GLN A 233 6.85 -2.85 1.04
C GLN A 233 7.45 -3.94 0.13
N GLY A 234 6.62 -4.74 -0.55
CA GLY A 234 7.00 -5.92 -1.32
C GLY A 234 7.81 -6.96 -0.55
N ARG A 235 7.67 -7.01 0.77
CA ARG A 235 8.37 -7.93 1.66
C ARG A 235 7.78 -9.34 1.58
N ARG A 236 8.56 -10.31 2.04
CA ARG A 236 8.28 -11.73 1.88
C ARG A 236 8.45 -12.47 3.20
N GLY A 237 7.97 -11.89 4.30
CA GLY A 237 8.19 -12.38 5.65
C GLY A 237 6.97 -13.07 6.29
N TRP A 238 7.04 -13.21 7.61
CA TRP A 238 5.96 -13.82 8.40
C TRP A 238 4.62 -13.13 8.20
N MET A 239 4.61 -11.79 8.18
CA MET A 239 3.39 -10.99 8.09
C MET A 239 2.79 -10.97 6.67
N GLN A 240 3.51 -11.47 5.67
CA GLN A 240 3.02 -11.74 4.32
C GLN A 240 2.71 -13.23 4.10
N ASN A 241 2.46 -13.98 5.18
CA ASN A 241 2.16 -15.42 5.11
C ASN A 241 3.29 -16.27 4.50
N LEU A 242 4.54 -15.87 4.71
CA LEU A 242 5.72 -16.60 4.25
C LEU A 242 6.64 -16.91 5.44
N PRO A 243 6.33 -17.97 6.23
CA PRO A 243 7.13 -18.33 7.40
C PRO A 243 8.55 -18.71 7.02
N ASN A 244 8.72 -19.18 5.78
CA ASN A 244 9.95 -19.62 5.13
C ASN A 244 10.66 -18.53 4.30
N GLY A 245 10.24 -17.27 4.43
CA GLY A 245 10.71 -16.23 3.52
C GLY A 245 10.30 -16.54 2.06
N PRO A 246 11.14 -16.23 1.07
CA PRO A 246 10.87 -16.57 -0.33
C PRO A 246 11.01 -18.08 -0.61
N PHE A 247 11.50 -18.87 0.34
CA PHE A 247 11.79 -20.28 0.16
C PHE A 247 10.59 -21.19 0.53
N LEU A 248 10.46 -22.34 -0.15
CA LEU A 248 9.41 -23.33 0.17
C LEU A 248 9.72 -24.08 1.46
N THR A 249 10.98 -24.43 1.66
CA THR A 249 11.57 -25.03 2.87
C THR A 249 12.66 -24.10 3.39
N ALA A 250 13.23 -24.34 4.58
CA ALA A 250 14.44 -23.62 5.03
C ALA A 250 15.50 -23.63 3.89
N PRO A 251 16.15 -22.49 3.56
CA PRO A 251 16.96 -21.67 4.48
C PRO A 251 16.49 -20.21 4.64
N PHE A 252 17.09 -19.45 5.55
CA PHE A 252 16.57 -18.13 5.96
C PHE A 252 17.61 -17.03 6.04
N GLN A 253 17.59 -16.21 5.00
CA GLN A 253 17.78 -14.77 5.06
C GLN A 253 16.88 -14.24 3.94
N ASP A 254 15.88 -13.45 4.29
CA ASP A 254 14.87 -12.99 3.33
C ASP A 254 15.43 -11.86 2.46
N ASP A 255 16.12 -10.91 3.11
CA ASP A 255 16.83 -9.83 2.42
C ASP A 255 18.19 -9.48 3.06
N THR A 256 18.86 -8.45 2.54
CA THR A 256 20.19 -8.00 3.02
C THR A 256 20.21 -7.50 4.46
N PHE A 257 19.05 -7.22 5.04
CA PHE A 257 18.88 -6.74 6.41
C PHE A 257 18.35 -7.82 7.36
N GLY A 258 17.98 -9.01 6.86
CA GLY A 258 17.59 -10.15 7.67
C GLY A 258 16.22 -10.72 7.29
N GLY A 259 15.35 -10.90 8.28
CA GLY A 259 14.04 -11.54 8.13
C GLY A 259 14.11 -13.07 8.21
N PRO A 260 12.97 -13.77 8.17
CA PRO A 260 11.62 -13.29 7.81
C PRO A 260 10.78 -12.76 8.99
N MET A 261 11.35 -12.77 10.20
CA MET A 261 10.69 -12.33 11.43
C MET A 261 10.45 -10.82 11.44
N PRO A 262 9.33 -10.31 12.01
CA PRO A 262 8.95 -8.91 11.97
C PRO A 262 9.67 -8.03 13.01
N ASP A 263 11.00 -7.92 12.93
CA ASP A 263 11.72 -6.83 13.60
C ASP A 263 11.39 -5.46 12.95
N ASN A 264 11.96 -4.34 13.40
CA ASN A 264 11.62 -3.01 12.86
C ASN A 264 11.95 -2.84 11.37
N ALA A 265 12.93 -3.58 10.87
CA ALA A 265 13.28 -3.60 9.45
C ALA A 265 12.39 -4.55 8.64
N HIS A 266 11.50 -5.32 9.25
CA HIS A 266 10.69 -6.33 8.56
C HIS A 266 9.20 -6.36 8.98
N LEU A 267 8.78 -5.52 9.92
CA LEU A 267 7.37 -5.32 10.30
C LEU A 267 6.64 -4.51 9.22
N SER A 268 5.99 -5.21 8.30
CA SER A 268 5.23 -4.64 7.17
C SER A 268 4.01 -5.50 6.87
N GLY A 269 3.06 -4.99 6.09
CA GLY A 269 1.80 -5.67 5.76
C GLY A 269 0.91 -5.90 6.99
N VAL A 270 0.83 -4.88 7.84
CA VAL A 270 0.20 -4.92 9.15
C VAL A 270 -0.65 -3.68 9.39
N ILE A 271 -1.72 -3.87 10.15
CA ILE A 271 -2.36 -2.77 10.87
C ILE A 271 -1.89 -2.86 12.33
N LEU A 272 -1.26 -1.79 12.81
CA LEU A 272 -0.81 -1.67 14.20
C LEU A 272 -1.86 -0.91 15.00
N ARG A 273 -2.05 -1.31 16.26
CA ARG A 273 -2.87 -0.60 17.26
C ARG A 273 -1.99 -0.21 18.44
N LEU A 274 -1.85 1.09 18.68
CA LEU A 274 -0.89 1.69 19.60
C LEU A 274 -1.60 2.56 20.65
N ASN A 275 -1.03 2.63 21.86
CA ASN A 275 -1.30 3.73 22.79
C ASN A 275 -0.74 5.05 22.22
N THR A 276 -1.17 6.18 22.77
CA THR A 276 -0.73 7.53 22.36
C THR A 276 0.74 7.85 22.70
N ASP A 277 1.42 6.92 23.39
CA ASP A 277 2.85 6.93 23.67
C ASP A 277 3.65 5.93 22.83
N GLY A 278 3.01 5.22 21.90
CA GLY A 278 3.64 4.24 21.00
C GLY A 278 3.73 2.82 21.58
N THR A 279 3.37 2.61 22.84
CA THR A 279 3.36 1.27 23.45
C THR A 279 2.21 0.41 22.92
N ALA A 280 2.38 -0.91 22.97
CA ALA A 280 1.31 -1.84 22.65
C ALA A 280 0.23 -1.83 23.76
N PRO A 281 -1.05 -1.63 23.42
CA PRO A 281 -2.14 -1.90 24.35
C PRO A 281 -2.14 -3.36 24.81
N ALA A 282 -2.36 -3.60 26.10
CA ALA A 282 -2.34 -4.94 26.70
C ALA A 282 -3.46 -5.86 26.21
N ASP A 283 -4.53 -5.28 25.65
CA ASP A 283 -5.68 -5.94 25.05
C ASP A 283 -5.51 -6.19 23.54
N ASN A 284 -4.33 -5.94 22.95
CA ASN A 284 -4.07 -6.30 21.56
C ASN A 284 -4.15 -7.83 21.36
N PRO A 285 -4.63 -8.28 20.18
CA PRO A 285 -4.94 -9.69 19.93
C PRO A 285 -3.71 -10.61 20.04
N PHE A 286 -2.52 -10.09 19.75
CA PHE A 286 -1.28 -10.85 19.78
C PHE A 286 -0.35 -10.48 20.95
N PHE A 287 -0.86 -9.77 21.96
CA PHE A 287 -0.03 -9.32 23.08
C PHE A 287 0.64 -10.49 23.82
N ALA A 288 -0.13 -11.54 24.14
CA ALA A 288 0.39 -12.73 24.81
C ALA A 288 1.39 -13.51 23.94
N ALA A 289 1.14 -13.62 22.62
CA ALA A 289 2.03 -14.29 21.68
C ALA A 289 3.38 -13.56 21.58
N GLY A 290 3.35 -12.23 21.47
CA GLY A 290 4.56 -11.41 21.46
C GLY A 290 5.31 -11.46 22.80
N ALA A 291 4.59 -11.45 23.93
CA ALA A 291 5.21 -11.58 25.26
C ALA A 291 5.95 -12.92 25.43
N ALA A 292 5.37 -14.02 24.94
CA ALA A 292 5.99 -15.34 24.99
C ALA A 292 7.25 -15.44 24.10
N MET A 293 7.27 -14.70 22.97
CA MET A 293 8.40 -14.68 22.05
C MET A 293 9.57 -13.84 22.57
N GLY A 294 9.28 -12.70 23.20
CA GLY A 294 10.29 -11.76 23.69
C GLY A 294 11.13 -11.10 22.58
N GLY A 295 12.07 -10.26 23.00
CA GLY A 295 12.94 -9.50 22.08
C GLY A 295 12.18 -8.52 21.19
N GLU A 296 12.88 -7.93 20.23
CA GLU A 296 12.31 -6.93 19.31
C GLU A 296 11.10 -7.49 18.52
N VAL A 297 11.21 -8.72 18.04
CA VAL A 297 10.14 -9.40 17.31
C VAL A 297 8.89 -9.56 18.19
N GLY A 298 9.05 -9.99 19.43
CA GLY A 298 7.94 -10.10 20.38
C GLY A 298 7.31 -8.74 20.70
N GLU A 299 8.12 -7.69 20.90
CA GLU A 299 7.62 -6.33 21.13
C GLU A 299 6.86 -5.77 19.92
N ASN A 300 7.22 -6.17 18.70
CA ASN A 300 6.51 -5.79 17.49
C ASN A 300 5.21 -6.56 17.33
N ILE A 301 5.20 -7.88 17.57
CA ILE A 301 3.99 -8.70 17.54
C ILE A 301 2.93 -8.18 18.51
N LYS A 302 3.32 -7.70 19.70
CA LYS A 302 2.38 -7.08 20.65
C LYS A 302 1.60 -5.90 20.06
N LYS A 303 2.16 -5.16 19.10
CA LYS A 303 1.54 -3.96 18.48
C LYS A 303 0.56 -4.31 17.36
N ILE A 304 0.56 -5.55 16.86
CA ILE A 304 -0.23 -5.95 15.69
C ILE A 304 -1.70 -6.10 16.06
N TYR A 305 -2.57 -5.47 15.26
CA TYR A 305 -4.01 -5.65 15.28
C TYR A 305 -4.46 -6.68 14.23
N SER A 306 -3.95 -6.53 13.01
CA SER A 306 -4.12 -7.49 11.89
C SER A 306 -2.89 -7.50 10.99
N TYR A 307 -2.73 -8.54 10.18
CA TYR A 307 -1.61 -8.71 9.27
C TYR A 307 -2.04 -9.46 8.01
N GLY A 308 -1.12 -9.68 7.05
CA GLY A 308 -1.45 -10.29 5.77
C GLY A 308 -2.09 -9.29 4.81
N HIS A 309 -1.63 -8.04 4.89
CA HIS A 309 -2.05 -6.91 4.05
C HIS A 309 -0.98 -6.57 3.00
N ARG A 310 -1.39 -6.10 1.83
CA ARG A 310 -0.53 -5.61 0.74
C ARG A 310 -0.33 -4.11 0.80
N ASN A 311 -1.30 -3.29 0.37
CA ASN A 311 -1.13 -1.84 0.27
C ASN A 311 -2.45 -1.08 0.38
N GLY A 312 -2.69 -0.39 1.50
CA GLY A 312 -3.95 0.27 1.81
C GLY A 312 -3.80 1.76 2.13
N PHE A 313 -4.75 2.56 1.63
CA PHE A 313 -4.76 4.03 1.79
C PHE A 313 -6.00 4.55 2.52
N GLY A 314 -7.03 3.72 2.70
CA GLY A 314 -8.28 4.07 3.35
C GLY A 314 -8.51 3.24 4.60
N MET A 315 -8.86 3.88 5.70
CA MET A 315 -9.25 3.22 6.95
C MET A 315 -10.30 4.09 7.65
N ALA A 316 -11.39 3.51 8.10
CA ALA A 316 -12.47 4.21 8.78
C ALA A 316 -13.18 3.29 9.78
N PHE A 317 -13.59 3.85 10.93
CA PHE A 317 -14.45 3.14 11.87
C PHE A 317 -15.90 3.43 11.54
N ASP A 318 -16.71 2.37 11.47
CA ASP A 318 -18.16 2.50 11.32
C ASP A 318 -18.75 3.14 12.60
N PRO A 319 -19.44 4.30 12.50
CA PRO A 319 -20.01 4.97 13.66
C PRO A 319 -21.26 4.27 14.23
N TYR A 320 -21.88 3.35 13.48
CA TYR A 320 -23.10 2.64 13.87
C TYR A 320 -22.80 1.22 14.36
N SER A 321 -21.82 0.56 13.76
CA SER A 321 -21.35 -0.76 14.18
C SER A 321 -20.13 -0.61 15.08
N VAL A 322 -20.34 -0.59 16.40
CA VAL A 322 -19.27 -0.38 17.39
C VAL A 322 -18.07 -1.29 17.10
N GLY A 323 -16.92 -0.67 16.81
CA GLY A 323 -15.63 -1.35 16.61
C GLY A 323 -15.40 -1.97 15.24
N SER A 324 -16.30 -1.79 14.26
CA SER A 324 -16.06 -2.29 12.90
C SER A 324 -15.09 -1.37 12.16
N LEU A 325 -13.87 -1.84 11.97
CA LEU A 325 -12.83 -1.16 11.18
C LEU A 325 -12.98 -1.56 9.72
N TRP A 326 -13.18 -0.59 8.85
CA TRP A 326 -13.19 -0.77 7.40
C TRP A 326 -11.89 -0.27 6.80
N GLU A 327 -11.34 -1.03 5.86
CA GLU A 327 -10.08 -0.75 5.19
C GLU A 327 -10.22 -1.03 3.68
N THR A 328 -9.56 -0.23 2.86
CA THR A 328 -9.46 -0.47 1.41
C THR A 328 -8.04 -0.77 1.00
N GLU A 329 -7.86 -1.93 0.37
CA GLU A 329 -6.56 -2.49 0.04
C GLU A 329 -6.40 -2.64 -1.48
N ASN A 330 -5.33 -2.08 -2.01
CA ASN A 330 -4.90 -2.27 -3.39
C ASN A 330 -4.15 -3.60 -3.53
N ALA A 331 -4.64 -4.45 -4.43
CA ALA A 331 -4.00 -5.68 -4.80
C ALA A 331 -3.02 -5.42 -5.95
N ASP A 332 -2.58 -6.48 -6.62
CA ASP A 332 -1.61 -6.39 -7.70
C ASP A 332 -2.29 -6.10 -9.04
N ASP A 333 -2.52 -7.10 -9.89
CA ASP A 333 -3.29 -6.93 -11.12
C ASP A 333 -4.81 -7.14 -10.88
N ALA A 334 -5.17 -7.83 -9.81
CA ALA A 334 -6.54 -8.23 -9.53
C ALA A 334 -6.88 -8.28 -8.03
N TYR A 335 -8.17 -8.10 -7.74
CA TYR A 335 -8.76 -8.28 -6.42
C TYR A 335 -8.35 -7.23 -5.38
N SER A 336 -8.37 -5.94 -5.73
CA SER A 336 -8.45 -4.90 -4.69
C SER A 336 -9.66 -5.15 -3.80
N GLU A 337 -9.58 -4.75 -2.54
CA GLU A 337 -10.49 -5.20 -1.48
C GLU A 337 -11.09 -4.03 -0.70
N LEU A 338 -12.30 -4.28 -0.20
CA LEU A 338 -12.86 -3.58 0.95
C LEU A 338 -13.01 -4.61 2.06
N ASN A 339 -12.25 -4.42 3.14
CA ASN A 339 -12.11 -5.34 4.25
C ASN A 339 -12.82 -4.80 5.50
N ARG A 340 -13.57 -5.66 6.20
CA ARG A 340 -13.94 -5.41 7.59
C ARG A 340 -12.94 -6.08 8.52
N VAL A 341 -11.98 -5.30 8.98
CA VAL A 341 -10.87 -5.76 9.81
C VAL A 341 -11.33 -6.01 11.24
N ILE A 342 -11.09 -7.24 11.72
CA ILE A 342 -11.33 -7.66 13.10
C ILE A 342 -10.01 -7.85 13.87
N PRO A 343 -10.01 -7.77 15.21
CA PRO A 343 -8.82 -8.08 16.00
C PRO A 343 -8.32 -9.49 15.70
N GLY A 344 -7.04 -9.62 15.35
CA GLY A 344 -6.42 -10.90 15.04
C GLY A 344 -6.62 -11.38 13.60
N MET A 345 -7.18 -10.54 12.72
CA MET A 345 -7.36 -10.88 11.31
C MET A 345 -6.02 -11.13 10.61
N ASN A 346 -6.00 -12.17 9.79
CA ASN A 346 -5.01 -12.40 8.75
C ASN A 346 -5.69 -12.21 7.38
N GLY A 347 -5.28 -11.20 6.59
CA GLY A 347 -5.84 -10.91 5.26
C GLY A 347 -5.38 -11.89 4.17
N GLY A 348 -4.41 -12.75 4.47
CA GLY A 348 -4.02 -13.84 3.58
C GLY A 348 -3.00 -13.48 2.50
N TRP A 349 -2.67 -12.20 2.28
CA TRP A 349 -1.57 -11.80 1.41
C TRP A 349 -0.26 -12.43 1.93
N VAL A 350 0.56 -13.12 1.13
CA VAL A 350 0.54 -13.27 -0.34
C VAL A 350 -0.06 -14.57 -0.87
N GLN A 351 -0.66 -15.40 0.01
CA GLN A 351 -1.21 -16.69 -0.41
C GLN A 351 -2.39 -16.52 -1.36
N LEU A 352 -3.12 -15.40 -1.22
CA LEU A 352 -4.16 -14.93 -2.12
C LEU A 352 -4.40 -13.42 -1.98
N ALA A 353 -5.16 -12.87 -2.92
CA ALA A 353 -5.96 -11.65 -2.77
C ALA A 353 -7.39 -11.94 -3.27
N GLY A 354 -8.37 -11.24 -2.73
CA GLY A 354 -9.79 -11.48 -2.95
C GLY A 354 -10.35 -12.65 -2.14
N PRO A 355 -11.61 -13.02 -2.37
CA PRO A 355 -12.25 -14.11 -1.65
C PRO A 355 -11.59 -15.46 -1.99
N LEU A 356 -11.44 -16.30 -0.98
CA LEU A 356 -10.79 -17.61 -1.05
C LEU A 356 -11.39 -18.54 -2.11
N SER A 357 -12.67 -18.37 -2.42
CA SER A 357 -13.39 -19.10 -3.48
C SER A 357 -12.93 -18.74 -4.91
N ARG A 358 -12.18 -17.64 -5.08
CA ARG A 358 -11.74 -17.10 -6.37
C ARG A 358 -10.23 -17.18 -6.60
N ILE A 359 -9.51 -17.90 -5.75
CA ILE A 359 -8.05 -18.02 -5.80
C ILE A 359 -7.51 -18.48 -7.17
N SER A 360 -8.23 -19.34 -7.90
CA SER A 360 -7.82 -19.77 -9.24
C SER A 360 -7.89 -18.65 -10.27
N ASP A 361 -8.86 -17.75 -10.15
CA ASP A 361 -9.03 -16.59 -11.05
C ASP A 361 -8.01 -15.51 -10.71
N TRP A 362 -7.80 -15.22 -9.42
CA TRP A 362 -6.71 -14.34 -8.97
C TRP A 362 -5.37 -14.82 -9.53
N LYS A 363 -5.00 -16.08 -9.25
CA LYS A 363 -3.75 -16.64 -9.72
C LYS A 363 -3.63 -16.61 -11.25
N PHE A 364 -4.70 -16.90 -11.96
CA PHE A 364 -4.70 -16.83 -13.43
C PHE A 364 -4.36 -15.42 -13.92
N ILE A 365 -5.01 -14.39 -13.38
CA ILE A 365 -4.74 -12.99 -13.79
C ILE A 365 -3.28 -12.63 -13.50
N GLU A 366 -2.83 -12.82 -12.26
CA GLU A 366 -1.48 -12.45 -11.81
C GLU A 366 -0.33 -13.17 -12.55
N THR A 367 -0.60 -14.35 -13.13
CA THR A 367 0.45 -15.18 -13.76
C THR A 367 0.39 -15.19 -15.29
N THR A 368 -0.68 -14.66 -15.89
CA THR A 368 -0.89 -14.77 -17.35
C THR A 368 -1.34 -13.48 -18.02
N GLN A 369 -1.83 -12.49 -17.28
CA GLN A 369 -2.29 -11.21 -17.83
C GLN A 369 -1.31 -10.08 -17.48
N PHE A 370 -1.50 -8.92 -18.10
CA PHE A 370 -0.85 -7.62 -17.77
C PHE A 370 0.67 -7.61 -17.54
N GLY A 371 1.42 -8.48 -18.22
CA GLY A 371 2.89 -8.54 -18.11
C GLY A 371 3.40 -9.81 -17.44
N SER A 372 2.50 -10.64 -16.89
CA SER A 372 2.80 -11.99 -16.39
C SER A 372 3.91 -12.04 -15.34
N ALA A 373 3.91 -11.03 -14.47
CA ALA A 373 4.82 -10.95 -13.33
C ALA A 373 4.11 -10.21 -12.22
N LEU A 374 3.84 -10.91 -11.11
CA LEU A 374 3.40 -10.29 -9.86
C LEU A 374 4.34 -9.10 -9.57
N GLN A 375 3.80 -7.88 -9.48
CA GLN A 375 4.60 -6.70 -9.27
C GLN A 375 5.31 -6.82 -7.92
N GLN A 376 6.63 -6.66 -7.97
CA GLN A 376 7.50 -6.53 -6.79
C GLN A 376 7.55 -7.74 -5.86
N VAL A 377 6.81 -8.78 -6.21
CA VAL A 377 6.86 -10.10 -5.62
C VAL A 377 8.08 -10.82 -6.17
N ARG A 378 9.16 -10.76 -5.40
CA ARG A 378 10.46 -11.35 -5.77
C ARG A 378 10.51 -12.83 -5.39
N TYR A 379 9.44 -13.58 -5.65
CA TYR A 379 9.36 -15.03 -5.49
C TYR A 379 8.58 -15.66 -6.65
N PRO A 380 8.82 -16.93 -7.01
CA PRO A 380 8.16 -17.57 -8.13
C PRO A 380 6.64 -17.65 -7.91
N PRO A 381 5.81 -17.63 -8.98
CA PRO A 381 4.36 -17.81 -8.90
C PRO A 381 3.87 -19.07 -8.17
N THR A 382 4.77 -20.02 -7.89
CA THR A 382 4.51 -21.22 -7.09
C THR A 382 4.26 -20.94 -5.61
N ARG A 383 4.59 -19.73 -5.12
CA ARG A 383 4.32 -19.31 -3.74
C ARG A 383 2.87 -18.87 -3.54
N ALA A 384 2.24 -18.24 -4.54
CA ALA A 384 0.80 -18.06 -4.59
C ALA A 384 0.11 -19.43 -4.54
N ALA A 385 -0.88 -19.63 -3.69
CA ALA A 385 -1.54 -20.92 -3.58
C ALA A 385 -2.41 -21.21 -4.82
N TYR A 386 -2.57 -22.51 -5.13
CA TYR A 386 -3.35 -22.97 -6.29
C TYR A 386 -4.78 -23.38 -5.93
N THR A 387 -5.02 -23.66 -4.65
CA THR A 387 -6.30 -24.08 -4.11
C THR A 387 -6.53 -23.40 -2.78
N SER A 388 -7.80 -23.24 -2.40
CA SER A 388 -8.20 -22.68 -1.12
C SER A 388 -7.59 -23.43 0.06
N ALA A 389 -7.61 -24.77 0.01
CA ALA A 389 -7.02 -25.62 1.05
C ALA A 389 -5.50 -25.42 1.18
N LEU A 390 -4.80 -25.27 0.04
CA LEU A 390 -3.37 -25.01 0.06
C LEU A 390 -3.05 -23.62 0.63
N ALA A 391 -3.84 -22.60 0.28
CA ALA A 391 -3.69 -21.24 0.80
C ALA A 391 -3.79 -21.25 2.33
N LEU A 392 -4.88 -21.80 2.87
CA LEU A 392 -5.11 -21.91 4.30
C LEU A 392 -3.99 -22.69 5.00
N SER A 393 -3.51 -23.78 4.41
CA SER A 393 -2.43 -24.58 4.99
C SER A 393 -1.05 -23.89 5.01
N ARG A 394 -0.85 -22.89 4.15
CA ARG A 394 0.42 -22.16 4.01
C ARG A 394 0.44 -20.84 4.76
N MET A 395 -0.71 -20.31 5.13
CA MET A 395 -0.80 -19.08 5.91
C MET A 395 -0.03 -19.21 7.22
N PHE A 396 0.75 -18.19 7.53
CA PHE A 396 1.41 -18.10 8.82
C PHE A 396 0.38 -17.60 9.83
N MET A 397 0.07 -18.43 10.83
CA MET A 397 -0.93 -18.11 11.84
C MET A 397 -0.25 -17.86 13.18
N LEU A 398 -0.28 -16.61 13.64
CA LEU A 398 0.00 -16.31 15.05
C LEU A 398 -1.07 -16.97 15.94
N SER A 399 -0.72 -17.28 17.18
CA SER A 399 -1.70 -17.81 18.14
C SER A 399 -2.87 -16.84 18.28
N GLY A 400 -4.09 -17.32 18.04
CA GLY A 400 -5.32 -16.51 18.05
C GLY A 400 -5.67 -15.83 16.72
N ALA A 401 -4.82 -15.94 15.68
CA ALA A 401 -5.12 -15.35 14.38
C ALA A 401 -6.27 -16.09 13.67
N THR A 402 -7.04 -15.35 12.88
CA THR A 402 -8.15 -15.90 12.07
C THR A 402 -8.12 -15.29 10.67
N TYR A 403 -8.25 -16.13 9.64
CA TYR A 403 -8.43 -15.66 8.26
C TYR A 403 -9.86 -15.20 8.01
N VAL A 404 -10.04 -14.11 7.28
CA VAL A 404 -11.35 -13.53 6.92
C VAL A 404 -11.32 -13.14 5.44
N ASP A 405 -12.35 -13.53 4.68
CA ASP A 405 -12.54 -13.07 3.30
C ASP A 405 -12.89 -11.56 3.28
N PRO A 406 -12.50 -10.80 2.24
CA PRO A 406 -12.95 -9.43 2.06
C PRO A 406 -14.48 -9.35 1.90
N ASP A 407 -15.08 -8.26 2.39
CA ASP A 407 -16.53 -8.00 2.23
C ASP A 407 -16.87 -7.70 0.76
N LEU A 408 -16.01 -6.94 0.08
CA LEU A 408 -16.09 -6.68 -1.36
C LEU A 408 -14.72 -6.80 -2.00
N SER A 409 -14.70 -7.22 -3.27
CA SER A 409 -13.48 -7.26 -4.07
C SER A 409 -13.76 -6.93 -5.52
N TRP A 410 -12.82 -6.25 -6.19
CA TRP A 410 -12.90 -5.94 -7.61
C TRP A 410 -12.02 -6.89 -8.42
N ARG A 411 -12.60 -7.58 -9.41
CA ARG A 411 -11.86 -8.55 -10.21
C ARG A 411 -10.58 -7.99 -10.83
N TYR A 412 -10.59 -6.71 -11.19
CA TYR A 412 -9.43 -6.00 -11.72
C TYR A 412 -9.09 -4.84 -10.82
N GLU A 413 -7.81 -4.49 -10.79
CA GLU A 413 -7.30 -3.44 -9.93
C GLU A 413 -8.03 -2.10 -10.16
N ILE A 414 -8.43 -1.48 -9.07
CA ILE A 414 -8.96 -0.11 -9.05
C ILE A 414 -7.89 0.85 -8.52
N GLY A 415 -8.02 2.14 -8.84
CA GLY A 415 -7.09 3.14 -8.30
C GLY A 415 -7.15 3.21 -6.77
N PRO A 416 -6.09 3.73 -6.11
CA PRO A 416 -6.09 3.95 -4.67
C PRO A 416 -7.34 4.68 -4.19
N ALA A 417 -7.98 4.14 -3.14
CA ALA A 417 -9.20 4.67 -2.58
C ALA A 417 -9.00 5.11 -1.13
N GLY A 418 -9.50 6.30 -0.80
CA GLY A 418 -9.74 6.69 0.58
C GLY A 418 -11.12 6.19 1.02
N THR A 419 -11.28 5.97 2.32
CA THR A 419 -12.55 5.53 2.91
C THR A 419 -12.88 6.39 4.13
N THR A 420 -14.15 6.79 4.22
CA THR A 420 -14.73 7.49 5.38
C THR A 420 -16.21 7.16 5.49
N PHE A 421 -16.76 7.31 6.68
CA PHE A 421 -18.21 7.40 6.89
C PHE A 421 -18.62 8.86 6.95
N VAL A 422 -19.84 9.15 6.53
CA VAL A 422 -20.49 10.47 6.65
C VAL A 422 -21.89 10.25 7.22
N LYS A 423 -22.36 11.10 8.13
CA LYS A 423 -23.71 11.00 8.70
C LYS A 423 -24.71 11.89 7.95
N GLY A 424 -24.24 12.91 7.23
CA GLY A 424 -25.03 13.90 6.50
C GLY A 424 -24.76 13.92 4.99
N ALA A 425 -25.16 15.02 4.35
CA ALA A 425 -25.05 15.22 2.90
C ALA A 425 -23.73 15.90 2.46
N ALA A 426 -22.85 16.18 3.42
CA ALA A 426 -21.55 16.82 3.20
C ALA A 426 -20.40 15.85 3.51
N LEU A 427 -19.25 16.07 2.89
CA LEU A 427 -18.04 15.28 3.15
C LEU A 427 -17.30 15.84 4.37
N GLY A 428 -17.34 15.12 5.48
CA GLY A 428 -16.60 15.40 6.73
C GLY A 428 -17.51 15.38 7.95
N GLU A 429 -17.07 14.73 9.04
CA GLU A 429 -17.87 14.65 10.30
C GLU A 429 -18.12 16.05 10.89
N GLU A 430 -17.27 17.02 10.56
CA GLU A 430 -17.39 18.42 10.94
C GLU A 430 -18.47 19.21 10.18
N TYR A 431 -19.06 18.62 9.12
CA TYR A 431 -20.20 19.20 8.38
C TYR A 431 -21.53 18.49 8.70
N ASP A 432 -21.52 17.51 9.61
CA ASP A 432 -22.70 16.76 10.05
C ASP A 432 -23.47 17.42 11.19
#